data_AF-J9F841-F1
#
_entry.id   AF-J9F841-F1
#
_cell.length_a   1.000
_cell.length_b   1.000
_cell.length_c   1.000
_cell.angle_alpha   90.00
_cell.angle_beta   90.00
_cell.angle_gamma   90.00
#
_symmetry.space_group_name_H-M   'P 1'
#
loop_
_entity.id
_entity.type
_entity.pdbx_description
1 polymer ?
#
loop_
_entity_poly.entity_id
_entity_poly.type
_entity_poly.pdbx_seq_one_letter_code
_entity_poly.pdbx_strand_id
1 'polypeptide(L)'
;KNLHGHNWIITVFCRTSQLNADGMVCDFKHIKNKIHDKLDHGNLNEILPFNPTAENIAKWIVDSIPECYKASVQESEGNIAIYEEE
;
A
#
# COMPACT_ATOMS: atom_id res chain seq x y z
N LYS A 1 24.32 -4.17 -5.41
CA LYS A 1 23.31 -3.17 -4.98
C LYS A 1 23.67 -2.73 -3.57
N ASN A 2 23.64 -1.42 -3.29
CA ASN A 2 23.88 -0.88 -1.95
C ASN A 2 22.54 -0.69 -1.22
N LEU A 3 22.55 -0.82 0.10
CA LEU A 3 21.40 -0.48 0.93
C LEU A 3 21.10 1.03 0.79
N HIS A 4 19.85 1.36 0.50
CA HIS A 4 19.34 2.72 0.41
C HIS A 4 17.83 2.71 0.70
N GLY A 5 17.24 3.89 0.80
CA GLY A 5 15.81 4.07 1.02
C GLY A 5 15.29 5.27 0.25
N HIS A 6 13.97 5.44 0.30
CA HIS A 6 13.24 6.49 -0.41
C HIS A 6 12.13 7.05 0.46
N ASN A 7 11.68 8.26 0.13
CA ASN A 7 10.44 8.81 0.67
C ASN A 7 9.29 8.33 -0.22
N TRP A 8 8.76 7.15 0.09
CA TRP A 8 7.70 6.51 -0.68
C TRP A 8 6.39 7.29 -0.56
N ILE A 9 5.72 7.52 -1.69
CA ILE A 9 4.34 8.03 -1.69
C ILE A 9 3.42 6.88 -2.11
N ILE A 10 2.46 6.56 -1.25
CA ILE A 10 1.53 5.44 -1.46
C ILE A 10 0.10 5.98 -1.48
N THR A 11 -0.62 5.68 -2.56
CA THR A 11 -2.06 5.98 -2.68
C THR A 11 -2.83 4.68 -2.73
N VAL A 12 -3.79 4.52 -1.81
CA VAL A 12 -4.65 3.34 -1.68
C VAL A 12 -6.04 3.71 -2.17
N PHE A 13 -6.60 2.93 -3.10
CA PHE A 13 -7.92 3.15 -3.66
C PHE A 13 -8.85 2.03 -3.20
N CYS A 14 -9.91 2.39 -2.48
CA CYS A 14 -10.89 1.43 -1.97
C CYS A 14 -12.27 1.63 -2.61
N ARG A 15 -12.98 0.53 -2.86
CA ARG A 15 -14.34 0.53 -3.41
C ARG A 15 -15.19 -0.56 -2.74
N THR A 16 -16.50 -0.32 -2.65
CA THR A 16 -17.49 -1.31 -2.22
C THR A 16 -18.81 -1.05 -2.94
N SER A 17 -19.61 -2.11 -3.13
CA SER A 17 -20.98 -2.00 -3.63
C SER A 17 -21.97 -1.56 -2.56
N GLN A 18 -21.62 -1.74 -1.28
CA GLN A 18 -22.46 -1.36 -0.14
C GLN A 18 -21.59 -0.78 0.98
N LEU A 19 -22.04 0.32 1.58
CA LEU A 19 -21.37 0.91 2.74
C LEU A 19 -21.55 0.02 3.97
N ASN A 20 -20.60 0.07 4.89
CA ASN A 20 -20.70 -0.60 6.18
C ASN A 20 -21.74 0.09 7.10
N ALA A 21 -21.93 -0.42 8.31
CA ALA A 21 -22.92 0.09 9.27
C ALA A 21 -22.74 1.57 9.65
N ASP A 22 -21.51 2.08 9.53
CA ASP A 22 -21.17 3.48 9.80
C ASP A 22 -21.26 4.38 8.55
N GLY A 23 -21.67 3.83 7.40
CA GLY A 23 -21.78 4.57 6.14
C GLY A 23 -20.44 4.79 5.43
N MET A 24 -19.44 3.94 5.67
CA MET A 24 -18.10 4.06 5.08
C MET A 24 -17.77 2.90 4.14
N VAL A 25 -16.82 3.12 3.22
CA VAL A 25 -16.19 2.04 2.45
C VAL A 25 -15.32 1.20 3.39
N CYS A 26 -14.38 1.85 4.07
CA CYS A 26 -13.55 1.29 5.13
C CYS A 26 -13.06 2.43 6.04
N ASP A 27 -12.59 2.09 7.24
CA ASP A 27 -11.99 3.04 8.17
C ASP A 27 -10.54 3.37 7.74
N PHE A 28 -10.23 4.64 7.50
CA PHE A 28 -8.87 5.08 7.15
C PHE A 28 -7.83 4.77 8.22
N LYS A 29 -8.22 4.69 9.50
CA LYS A 29 -7.30 4.29 10.58
C LYS A 29 -6.83 2.85 10.39
N HIS A 30 -7.70 1.97 9.90
CA HIS A 30 -7.33 0.59 9.60
C HIS A 30 -6.23 0.52 8.52
N ILE A 31 -6.38 1.32 7.46
CA ILE A 31 -5.38 1.44 6.38
C ILE A 31 -4.05 1.97 6.93
N LYS A 32 -4.09 3.05 7.72
CA LYS A 32 -2.88 3.63 8.33
C LYS A 32 -2.14 2.61 9.20
N ASN A 33 -2.84 1.91 10.08
CA ASN A 33 -2.22 0.93 10.98
C ASN A 33 -1.62 -0.26 10.21
N LYS A 34 -2.25 -0.71 9.12
CA LYS A 34 -1.77 -1.85 8.33
C LYS A 34 -0.60 -1.51 7.42
N ILE A 35 -0.64 -0.34 6.79
CA ILE A 35 0.30 0.05 5.74
C ILE A 35 1.32 1.05 6.28
N HIS A 36 0.87 2.23 6.70
CA HIS A 36 1.77 3.30 7.13
C HIS A 36 2.60 2.88 8.34
N ASP A 37 1.96 2.46 9.43
CA ASP A 37 2.67 2.16 10.69
C ASP A 37 3.57 0.94 10.58
N LYS A 38 3.31 0.05 9.60
CA LYS A 38 4.14 -1.12 9.34
C LYS A 38 5.38 -0.77 8.50
N LEU A 39 5.27 0.14 7.54
CA LEU A 39 6.32 0.44 6.57
C LEU A 39 7.16 1.66 6.94
N ASP A 40 6.56 2.64 7.62
CA ASP A 40 7.20 3.90 7.94
C ASP A 40 8.40 3.71 8.89
N HIS A 41 9.48 4.46 8.65
CA HIS A 41 10.75 4.37 9.40
C HIS A 41 11.31 2.94 9.54
N GLY A 42 10.99 2.05 8.61
CA GLY A 42 11.34 0.63 8.67
C GLY A 42 12.28 0.15 7.56
N ASN A 43 13.07 -0.90 7.82
CA ASN A 43 13.80 -1.60 6.76
C ASN A 43 12.83 -2.55 6.03
N LEU A 44 12.39 -2.16 4.83
CA LEU A 44 11.42 -2.92 4.04
C LEU A 44 11.85 -4.38 3.77
N ASN A 45 13.15 -4.65 3.68
CA ASN A 45 13.66 -6.01 3.47
C ASN A 45 13.49 -6.92 4.69
N GLU A 46 13.34 -6.36 5.88
CA GLU A 46 13.09 -7.10 7.13
C GLU A 46 11.60 -7.21 7.45
N ILE A 47 10.82 -6.20 7.04
CA ILE A 47 9.38 -6.08 7.32
C ILE A 47 8.54 -6.90 6.35
N LEU A 48 8.93 -6.94 5.08
CA LEU A 48 8.21 -7.61 4.01
C LEU A 48 8.86 -8.96 3.69
N PRO A 49 8.10 -10.06 3.57
CA PRO A 49 8.64 -11.39 3.32
C PRO A 49 9.02 -11.62 1.83
N PHE A 50 9.22 -10.54 1.06
CA PHE A 50 9.45 -10.55 -0.38
C PHE A 50 10.37 -9.39 -0.78
N ASN A 51 10.86 -9.40 -2.02
CA ASN A 51 11.69 -8.31 -2.55
C ASN A 51 10.85 -7.01 -2.68
N PRO A 52 11.19 -5.93 -1.94
CA PRO A 52 10.33 -4.75 -1.79
C PRO A 52 10.43 -3.79 -2.98
N THR A 53 10.12 -4.26 -4.19
CA THR A 53 9.95 -3.39 -5.36
C THR A 53 8.62 -2.64 -5.28
N ALA A 54 8.51 -1.51 -5.97
CA ALA A 54 7.28 -0.70 -5.99
C ALA A 54 6.05 -1.54 -6.42
N GLU A 55 6.21 -2.43 -7.40
CA GLU A 55 5.17 -3.34 -7.90
C GLU A 55 4.74 -4.36 -6.84
N ASN A 56 5.70 -5.00 -6.16
CA ASN A 56 5.40 -5.99 -5.12
C ASN A 56 4.75 -5.34 -3.89
N ILE A 57 5.17 -4.12 -3.54
CA ILE A 57 4.53 -3.33 -2.48
C ILE A 57 3.10 -2.97 -2.89
N ALA A 58 2.88 -2.51 -4.12
CA ALA A 58 1.54 -2.17 -4.63
C ALA A 58 0.61 -3.38 -4.58
N LYS A 59 1.07 -4.54 -5.04
CA LYS A 59 0.33 -5.80 -4.93
C LYS A 59 0.03 -6.17 -3.48
N TRP A 60 1.04 -6.13 -2.61
CA TRP A 60 0.87 -6.47 -1.20
C TRP A 60 -0.15 -5.57 -0.49
N ILE A 61 -0.22 -4.29 -0.84
CA ILE A 61 -1.22 -3.35 -0.28
C ILE A 61 -2.62 -3.76 -0.69
N VAL A 62 -2.85 -4.06 -1.98
CA VAL A 62 -4.15 -4.52 -2.48
C VAL A 62 -4.55 -5.83 -1.79
N ASP A 63 -3.64 -6.80 -1.72
CA ASP A 63 -3.87 -8.09 -1.05
C ASP A 63 -4.14 -7.93 0.47
N SER A 64 -3.69 -6.83 1.10
CA SER A 64 -3.75 -6.63 2.56
C SER A 64 -5.03 -5.95 3.08
N ILE A 65 -5.79 -5.29 2.20
CA ILE A 65 -6.97 -4.49 2.54
C ILE A 65 -8.14 -4.98 1.66
N PRO A 66 -9.16 -5.64 2.23
CA PRO A 66 -10.24 -6.27 1.46
C PRO A 66 -10.98 -5.33 0.49
N GLU A 67 -11.18 -4.07 0.87
CA GLU A 67 -11.87 -3.08 0.05
C GLU A 67 -10.95 -2.38 -0.95
N CYS A 68 -9.63 -2.61 -0.87
CA CYS A 68 -8.65 -2.04 -1.79
C CYS A 68 -8.66 -2.82 -3.09
N TYR A 69 -8.88 -2.12 -4.21
CA TYR A 69 -8.83 -2.73 -5.55
C TYR A 69 -7.64 -2.22 -6.36
N LYS A 70 -7.00 -1.14 -5.90
CA LYS A 70 -5.88 -0.52 -6.61
C LYS A 70 -4.96 0.18 -5.62
N ALA A 71 -3.66 0.05 -5.85
CA ALA A 71 -2.64 0.80 -5.13
C ALA A 71 -1.62 1.40 -6.10
N SER A 72 -1.19 2.61 -5.80
CA SER A 72 -0.11 3.31 -6.50
C SER A 72 1.04 3.52 -5.53
N VAL A 73 2.24 3.10 -5.91
CA VAL A 73 3.47 3.22 -5.11
C VAL A 73 4.49 4.00 -5.91
N GLN A 74 4.91 5.14 -5.37
CA GLN A 74 5.91 6.02 -5.96
C GLN A 74 7.20 5.95 -5.16
N GLU A 75 8.27 5.53 -5.82
CA GLU A 75 9.62 5.43 -5.23
C GLU A 75 10.33 6.79 -5.25
N SER A 76 10.25 7.50 -6.37
CA SER A 76 10.80 8.85 -6.56
C SER A 76 9.94 9.65 -7.53
N GLU A 77 10.27 10.92 -7.77
CA GLU A 77 9.58 11.72 -8.78
C GLU A 77 9.57 11.00 -10.15
N GLY A 78 8.38 10.86 -10.74
CA GLY A 78 8.18 10.18 -12.03
C GLY A 78 8.22 8.65 -12.01
N ASN A 79 8.61 8.01 -10.91
CA ASN A 79 8.76 6.55 -10.81
C ASN A 79 7.62 5.94 -9.99
N ILE A 80 6.55 5.53 -10.69
CA ILE A 80 5.31 5.04 -10.10
C ILE A 80 5.00 3.63 -10.62
N ALA A 81 4.73 2.70 -9.71
CA ALA A 81 4.12 1.42 -10.00
C ALA A 81 2.66 1.41 -9.55
N ILE A 82 1.79 0.80 -10.35
CA ILE A 82 0.37 0.64 -10.03
C ILE A 82 0.03 -0.85 -10.15
N TYR A 83 -0.63 -1.38 -9.13
CA TYR A 83 -1.29 -2.68 -9.17
C TYR A 83 -2.80 -2.44 -9.01
N GLU A 84 -3.59 -3.05 -9.88
CA GLU A 84 -5.05 -2.92 -9.93
C GLU A 84 -5.64 -4.32 -10.17
N GLU A 85 -6.55 -4.74 -9.30
CA GLU A 85 -7.35 -5.94 -9.47
C GLU A 85 -8.62 -5.63 -10.26
N GLU A 86 -8.98 -6.54 -11.17
CA GLU A 86 -10.17 -6.41 -12.01
C GLU A 86 -11.46 -6.37 -11.18
#